data_AF-A0A1M5K8W9-F1
#
_entry.id   AF-A0A1M5K8W9-F1
#
_cell.length_a   1.000
_cell.length_b   1.000
_cell.length_c   1.000
_cell.angle_alpha   90.00
_cell.angle_beta   90.00
_cell.angle_gamma   90.00
#
_symmetry.space_group_name_H-M   'P 1'
#
loop_
_entity.id
_entity.type
_entity.pdbx_description
1 polymer ?
#
loop_
_entity_poly.entity_id
_entity_poly.type
_entity_poly.pdbx_seq_one_letter_code
_entity_poly.pdbx_strand_id
1 'polypeptide(L)'
;MIALVLALILTFLSFYFACLSILDRNKQIVVIAFFIIGSFLLRSTLNVTLNNDYYYYYEFAIFSKPTGFLSYVLNEPYLYTVYSFFSLLIKPKQHVFLAMYWFNFIVSTLFFIWLLLRNDIEIWKKMLLFVLHYFVFGFVLLRNGPTYMLFALYFYYTFRGKRFNWIWITPFMHISSCIILITYFHKWRNYFKMLLVSPVVIIVFYLVIKTFFSSVTAFKSILSKVDIYSKGMPSIGYMHFVFFIFIFSLVVMGFIMYKSKMLHPILVTTVLLYGISFFVNPIVAHRFSPYLLFSLLLFPFEKIRNVKIMLLMNRLSILFFPIFLYSLFLAHKARLLDYYF
;
A
#
# COMPACT_ATOMS: atom_id res chain seq x y z
N MET A 1 -24.14 11.14 -10.42
CA MET A 1 -23.96 9.88 -11.15
C MET A 1 -23.09 10.01 -12.40
N ILE A 2 -23.56 10.65 -13.48
CA ILE A 2 -22.85 10.72 -14.77
C ILE A 2 -21.41 11.25 -14.62
N ALA A 3 -21.21 12.33 -13.86
CA ALA A 3 -19.88 12.90 -13.61
C ALA A 3 -18.90 11.92 -12.93
N LEU A 4 -19.38 11.10 -11.98
CA LEU A 4 -18.55 10.10 -11.29
C LEU A 4 -18.14 8.98 -12.26
N VAL A 5 -19.10 8.46 -13.04
CA VAL A 5 -18.83 7.40 -14.03
C VAL A 5 -17.85 7.90 -15.10
N LEU A 6 -18.06 9.12 -15.61
CA LEU A 6 -17.14 9.74 -16.57
C LEU A 6 -15.74 9.92 -15.97
N ALA A 7 -15.63 10.41 -14.73
CA ALA A 7 -14.34 10.57 -14.05
C ALA A 7 -13.64 9.22 -13.83
N LEU A 8 -14.38 8.16 -13.50
CA LEU A 8 -13.85 6.80 -13.35
C LEU A 8 -13.30 6.24 -14.66
N ILE A 9 -14.10 6.32 -15.72
CA ILE A 9 -13.71 5.87 -17.06
C ILE A 9 -12.49 6.65 -17.54
N LEU A 10 -12.51 7.98 -17.41
CA LEU A 10 -11.40 8.84 -17.78
C LEU A 10 -10.14 8.47 -17.01
N THR A 11 -10.21 8.36 -15.69
CA THR A 11 -9.04 8.04 -14.85
C THR A 11 -8.45 6.67 -15.24
N PHE A 12 -9.30 5.65 -15.40
CA PHE A 12 -8.86 4.30 -15.77
C PHE A 12 -8.25 4.24 -17.17
N LEU A 13 -8.96 4.78 -18.17
CA LEU A 13 -8.52 4.75 -19.57
C LEU A 13 -7.26 5.59 -19.76
N SER A 14 -7.16 6.76 -19.13
CA SER A 14 -5.94 7.56 -19.19
C SER A 14 -4.76 6.82 -18.57
N PHE A 15 -4.91 6.15 -17.43
CA PHE A 15 -3.82 5.34 -16.86
C PHE A 15 -3.42 4.18 -17.79
N TYR A 16 -4.39 3.48 -18.37
CA TYR A 16 -4.17 2.39 -19.33
C TYR A 16 -3.45 2.87 -20.61
N PHE A 17 -3.94 3.94 -21.25
CA PHE A 17 -3.33 4.47 -22.46
C PHE A 17 -1.95 5.07 -22.18
N ALA A 18 -1.72 5.70 -21.02
CA ALA A 18 -0.39 6.19 -20.63
C ALA A 18 0.62 5.03 -20.49
N CYS A 19 0.16 3.85 -20.06
CA CYS A 19 1.00 2.65 -20.06
C CYS A 19 1.34 2.16 -21.47
N LEU A 20 0.43 2.29 -22.44
CA LEU A 20 0.67 1.87 -23.83
C LEU A 20 1.57 2.85 -24.59
N SER A 21 1.51 4.14 -24.28
CA SER A 21 2.25 5.19 -24.98
C SER A 21 3.72 5.32 -24.59
N ILE A 22 4.33 4.32 -23.94
CA ILE A 22 5.73 4.37 -23.46
C ILE A 22 6.75 4.72 -24.56
N LEU A 23 6.50 4.32 -25.81
CA LEU A 23 7.39 4.59 -26.94
C LEU A 23 7.31 6.02 -27.45
N ASP A 24 6.19 6.71 -27.24
CA ASP A 24 5.95 8.08 -27.72
C ASP A 24 5.78 9.01 -26.51
N ARG A 25 6.88 9.65 -26.11
CA ARG A 25 6.93 10.50 -24.91
C ARG A 25 5.92 11.64 -24.95
N ASN A 26 5.68 12.23 -26.13
CA ASN A 26 4.77 13.36 -26.26
C ASN A 26 3.33 12.90 -26.01
N LYS A 27 2.92 11.79 -26.64
CA LYS A 27 1.61 11.18 -26.36
C LYS A 27 1.50 10.75 -24.89
N GLN A 28 2.55 10.17 -24.32
CA GLN A 28 2.55 9.76 -22.92
C GLN A 28 2.32 10.94 -21.96
N ILE A 29 2.97 12.08 -22.17
CA ILE A 29 2.79 13.29 -21.37
C ILE A 29 1.35 13.79 -21.44
N VAL A 30 0.77 13.86 -22.65
CA VAL A 30 -0.62 14.29 -22.85
C VAL A 30 -1.59 13.36 -22.11
N VAL A 31 -1.40 12.05 -22.22
CA VAL A 31 -2.28 11.09 -21.53
C VAL A 31 -2.08 11.11 -20.01
N ILE A 32 -0.85 11.35 -19.51
CA ILE A 32 -0.61 11.59 -18.08
C ILE A 32 -1.35 12.86 -17.61
N ALA A 33 -1.39 13.93 -18.40
CA ALA A 33 -2.16 15.12 -18.06
C ALA A 33 -3.65 14.80 -17.94
N PHE A 34 -4.22 14.01 -18.86
CA PHE A 34 -5.59 13.52 -18.74
C PHE A 34 -5.81 12.63 -17.50
N PHE A 35 -4.84 11.79 -17.14
CA PHE A 35 -4.89 11.01 -15.91
C PHE A 35 -4.93 11.91 -14.67
N ILE A 36 -4.12 12.97 -14.62
CA ILE A 36 -4.14 13.94 -13.53
C ILE A 36 -5.50 14.61 -13.45
N ILE A 37 -6.00 15.15 -14.57
CA ILE A 37 -7.31 15.82 -14.63
C ILE A 37 -8.43 14.86 -14.18
N GLY A 38 -8.47 13.65 -14.72
CA GLY A 38 -9.44 12.62 -14.34
C GLY A 38 -9.36 12.28 -12.85
N SER A 39 -8.15 12.12 -12.31
CA SER A 39 -7.91 11.85 -10.89
C SER A 39 -8.44 12.98 -10.00
N PHE A 40 -8.22 14.24 -10.38
CA PHE A 40 -8.72 15.41 -9.65
C PHE A 40 -10.24 15.52 -9.72
N LEU A 41 -10.84 15.32 -10.90
CA LEU A 41 -12.30 15.28 -11.05
C LEU A 41 -12.92 14.16 -10.18
N LEU A 42 -12.30 12.98 -10.19
CA LEU A 42 -12.72 11.85 -9.38
C LEU A 42 -12.60 12.16 -7.87
N ARG A 43 -11.51 12.82 -7.45
CA ARG A 43 -11.32 13.23 -6.06
C ARG A 43 -12.32 14.29 -5.61
N SER A 44 -12.64 15.25 -6.47
CA SER A 44 -13.61 16.31 -6.17
C SER A 44 -15.06 15.81 -6.14
N THR A 45 -15.38 14.78 -6.92
CA THR A 45 -16.74 14.21 -6.95
C THR A 45 -17.04 13.31 -5.77
N LEU A 46 -16.02 12.68 -5.17
CA LEU A 46 -16.18 11.75 -4.05
C LEU A 46 -16.07 12.47 -2.70
N ASN A 47 -17.16 12.43 -1.92
CA ASN A 47 -17.14 12.99 -0.58
C ASN A 47 -16.24 12.17 0.36
N VAL A 48 -15.33 12.87 1.04
CA VAL A 48 -14.36 12.29 1.98
C VAL A 48 -15.03 11.55 3.14
N THR A 49 -16.20 12.01 3.59
CA THR A 49 -16.91 11.40 4.72
C THR A 49 -17.46 10.01 4.39
N LEU A 50 -17.57 9.67 3.10
CA LEU A 50 -18.01 8.36 2.63
C LEU A 50 -16.89 7.32 2.65
N ASN A 51 -15.64 7.70 2.93
CA ASN A 51 -14.56 6.75 3.12
C ASN A 51 -14.83 5.85 4.36
N ASN A 52 -14.59 4.55 4.22
CA ASN A 52 -14.74 3.56 5.29
C ASN A 52 -13.92 3.89 6.54
N ASP A 53 -12.73 4.46 6.36
CA ASP A 53 -11.84 4.80 7.47
C ASP A 53 -12.03 6.24 8.00
N TYR A 54 -12.95 7.02 7.41
CA TYR A 54 -13.09 8.45 7.75
C TYR A 54 -13.34 8.69 9.23
N TYR A 55 -14.33 8.00 9.82
CA TYR A 55 -14.71 8.21 11.22
C TYR A 55 -13.61 7.75 12.17
N TYR A 56 -12.94 6.65 11.84
CA TYR A 56 -11.77 6.20 12.59
C TYR A 56 -10.72 7.30 12.60
N TYR A 57 -10.32 7.85 11.46
CA TYR A 57 -9.36 8.95 11.46
C TYR A 57 -9.93 10.21 12.15
N TYR A 58 -11.16 10.61 11.89
CA TYR A 58 -11.72 11.86 12.41
C TYR A 58 -11.82 11.87 13.93
N GLU A 59 -12.12 10.73 14.55
CA GLU A 59 -12.27 10.59 16.01
C GLU A 59 -10.99 10.10 16.70
N PHE A 60 -9.91 9.83 15.97
CA PHE A 60 -8.67 9.34 16.56
C PHE A 60 -8.10 10.32 17.59
N ALA A 61 -7.89 9.82 18.82
CA ALA A 61 -7.21 10.55 19.89
C ALA A 61 -5.69 10.76 19.63
N ILE A 62 -5.15 10.18 18.55
CA ILE A 62 -3.73 10.20 18.17
C ILE A 62 -3.26 11.62 17.75
N PHE A 63 -4.19 12.53 17.43
CA PHE A 63 -3.87 13.94 17.16
C PHE A 63 -3.61 14.77 18.41
N SER A 64 -3.73 14.18 19.60
CA SER A 64 -3.31 14.83 20.84
C SER A 64 -1.79 15.04 20.84
N LYS A 65 -1.34 16.15 21.44
CA LYS A 65 0.09 16.46 21.54
C LYS A 65 0.78 15.34 22.31
N PRO A 66 1.84 14.72 21.75
CA PRO A 66 2.56 13.66 22.44
C PRO A 66 3.22 14.19 23.71
N THR A 67 3.19 13.38 24.77
CA THR A 67 3.76 13.72 26.09
C THR A 67 5.29 13.64 26.14
N GLY A 68 5.93 13.14 25.09
CA GLY A 68 7.39 13.00 24.98
C GLY A 68 7.81 12.26 23.70
N PHE A 69 9.12 12.11 23.47
CA PHE A 69 9.66 11.50 22.26
C PHE A 69 9.16 10.06 22.02
N LEU A 70 9.15 9.22 23.06
CA LEU A 70 8.68 7.84 22.93
C LEU A 70 7.18 7.77 22.62
N SER A 71 6.39 8.64 23.26
CA SER A 71 4.95 8.78 22.96
C SER A 71 4.73 9.22 21.51
N TYR A 72 5.52 10.16 21.01
CA TYR A 72 5.50 10.60 19.62
C TYR A 72 5.84 9.47 18.63
N VAL A 73 6.89 8.68 18.89
CA VAL A 73 7.28 7.56 18.02
C VAL A 73 6.22 6.45 17.98
N LEU A 74 5.58 6.16 19.12
CA LEU A 74 4.56 5.13 19.22
C LEU A 74 3.18 5.58 18.69
N ASN A 75 2.90 6.89 18.70
CA ASN A 75 1.63 7.50 18.26
C ASN A 75 1.65 7.98 16.79
N GLU A 76 2.20 7.18 15.87
CA GLU A 76 2.12 7.43 14.41
C GLU A 76 2.63 8.83 13.98
N PRO A 77 3.94 9.08 14.13
CA PRO A 77 4.50 10.43 14.11
C PRO A 77 4.25 11.18 12.80
N TYR A 78 4.23 10.49 11.67
CA TYR A 78 3.87 11.07 10.37
C TYR A 78 2.48 11.70 10.36
N LEU A 79 1.46 10.97 10.82
CA LEU A 79 0.08 11.44 10.73
C LEU A 79 -0.15 12.65 11.64
N TYR A 80 0.44 12.63 12.83
CA TYR A 80 0.48 13.76 13.75
C TYR A 80 1.19 14.98 13.12
N THR A 81 2.34 14.77 12.48
CA THR A 81 3.11 15.85 11.84
C THR A 81 2.32 16.52 10.73
N VAL A 82 1.70 15.73 9.85
CA VAL A 82 0.87 16.24 8.75
C VAL A 82 -0.35 17.00 9.28
N TYR A 83 -1.04 16.46 10.29
CA TYR A 83 -2.14 17.16 10.93
C TYR A 83 -1.69 18.49 11.56
N SER A 84 -0.59 18.46 12.31
CA SER A 84 -0.05 19.63 13.00
C SER A 84 0.30 20.73 12.00
N PHE A 85 0.96 20.39 10.88
CA PHE A 85 1.29 21.32 9.80
C PHE A 85 0.04 22.04 9.27
N PHE A 86 -1.01 21.31 8.90
CA PHE A 86 -2.23 21.94 8.39
C PHE A 86 -3.00 22.71 9.47
N SER A 87 -2.95 22.27 10.73
CA SER A 87 -3.61 22.97 11.85
C SER A 87 -2.99 24.34 12.16
N LEU A 88 -1.74 24.58 11.75
CA LEU A 88 -1.12 25.91 11.84
C LEU A 88 -1.78 26.92 10.89
N LEU A 89 -2.34 26.46 9.78
CA LEU A 89 -2.91 27.29 8.71
C LEU A 89 -4.44 27.29 8.72
N ILE A 90 -5.06 26.20 9.17
CA ILE A 90 -6.51 25.95 9.08
C ILE A 90 -7.04 25.65 10.48
N LYS A 91 -8.06 26.39 10.92
CA LYS A 91 -8.62 26.24 12.28
C LYS A 91 -9.66 25.12 12.41
N PRO A 92 -10.69 25.02 11.54
CA PRO A 92 -11.71 24.00 11.74
C PRO A 92 -11.16 22.60 11.42
N LYS A 93 -11.29 21.65 12.37
CA LYS A 93 -10.79 20.28 12.26
C LYS A 93 -11.23 19.60 10.97
N GLN A 94 -12.47 19.80 10.55
CA GLN A 94 -13.01 19.25 9.30
C GLN A 94 -12.21 19.69 8.06
N HIS A 95 -11.80 20.95 7.99
CA HIS A 95 -11.00 21.47 6.88
C HIS A 95 -9.54 21.01 6.95
N VAL A 96 -8.98 20.87 8.17
CA VAL A 96 -7.65 20.25 8.35
C VAL A 96 -7.65 18.83 7.79
N PHE A 97 -8.66 18.03 8.14
CA PHE A 97 -8.81 16.67 7.61
C PHE A 97 -8.97 16.64 6.10
N LEU A 98 -9.81 17.52 5.55
CA LEU A 98 -9.96 17.64 4.09
C LEU A 98 -8.62 17.90 3.42
N ALA A 99 -7.81 18.81 3.97
CA ALA A 99 -6.47 19.12 3.46
C ALA A 99 -5.51 17.91 3.57
N MET A 100 -5.54 17.15 4.68
CA MET A 100 -4.75 15.93 4.83
C MET A 100 -5.09 14.89 3.77
N TYR A 101 -6.38 14.70 3.48
CA TYR A 101 -6.79 13.77 2.43
C TYR A 101 -6.38 14.24 1.03
N TRP A 102 -6.47 15.54 0.74
CA TRP A 102 -5.96 16.09 -0.52
C TRP A 102 -4.45 15.92 -0.65
N PHE A 103 -3.70 16.14 0.43
CA PHE A 103 -2.27 15.90 0.48
C PHE A 103 -1.93 14.43 0.17
N ASN A 104 -2.59 13.50 0.85
CA ASN A 104 -2.40 12.07 0.62
C ASN A 104 -2.80 11.65 -0.81
N PHE A 105 -3.87 12.22 -1.35
CA PHE A 105 -4.28 12.03 -2.74
C PHE A 105 -3.19 12.49 -3.71
N ILE A 106 -2.63 13.69 -3.52
CA ILE A 106 -1.55 14.22 -4.37
C ILE A 106 -0.32 13.30 -4.33
N VAL A 107 0.12 12.90 -3.13
CA VAL A 107 1.26 11.98 -2.95
C VAL A 107 0.99 10.65 -3.68
N SER A 108 -0.23 10.12 -3.56
CA SER A 108 -0.63 8.88 -4.24
C SER A 108 -0.63 9.03 -5.76
N THR A 109 -1.19 10.12 -6.28
CA THR A 109 -1.20 10.41 -7.73
C THR A 109 0.20 10.53 -8.27
N LEU A 110 1.11 11.20 -7.56
CA LEU A 110 2.53 11.27 -7.92
C LEU A 110 3.21 9.90 -7.94
N PHE A 111 2.89 9.02 -6.99
CA PHE A 111 3.36 7.64 -6.99
C PHE A 111 2.88 6.85 -8.22
N PHE A 112 1.61 6.98 -8.60
CA PHE A 112 1.08 6.32 -9.79
C PHE A 112 1.65 6.90 -11.09
N ILE A 113 1.92 8.20 -11.15
CA ILE A 113 2.67 8.81 -12.27
C ILE A 113 4.09 8.25 -12.31
N TRP A 114 4.79 8.16 -11.17
CA TRP A 114 6.11 7.54 -11.11
C TRP A 114 6.08 6.10 -11.66
N LEU A 115 5.03 5.32 -11.35
CA LEU A 115 4.84 3.96 -11.85
C LEU A 115 4.60 3.93 -13.36
N LEU A 116 3.78 4.85 -13.90
CA LEU A 116 3.54 4.99 -15.35
C LEU A 116 4.86 5.17 -16.11
N LEU A 117 5.76 6.02 -15.58
CA LEU A 117 7.04 6.37 -16.18
C LEU A 117 8.11 5.25 -16.11
N ARG A 118 7.84 4.10 -15.49
CA ARG A 118 8.78 2.97 -15.43
C ARG A 118 8.68 2.10 -16.69
N ASN A 119 9.58 2.28 -17.65
CA ASN A 119 9.53 1.53 -18.92
C ASN A 119 9.93 0.06 -18.81
N ASP A 120 10.60 -0.31 -17.71
CA ASP A 120 11.07 -1.67 -17.42
C ASP A 120 10.07 -2.52 -16.63
N ILE A 121 8.84 -2.01 -16.43
CA ILE A 121 7.75 -2.73 -15.78
C ILE A 121 6.65 -2.96 -16.81
N GLU A 122 6.21 -4.21 -16.88
CA GLU A 122 5.15 -4.65 -17.77
C GLU A 122 3.81 -3.96 -17.49
N ILE A 123 3.07 -3.64 -18.54
CA ILE A 123 1.83 -2.84 -18.46
C ILE A 123 0.79 -3.52 -17.59
N TRP A 124 0.57 -4.84 -17.78
CA TRP A 124 -0.42 -5.57 -16.99
C TRP A 124 -0.11 -5.53 -15.49
N LYS A 125 1.17 -5.47 -15.10
CA LYS A 125 1.58 -5.36 -13.70
C LYS A 125 1.27 -3.98 -13.14
N LYS A 126 1.55 -2.92 -13.91
CA LYS A 126 1.18 -1.54 -13.54
C LYS A 126 -0.33 -1.40 -13.38
N MET A 127 -1.09 -1.93 -14.34
CA MET A 127 -2.55 -1.92 -14.30
C MET A 127 -3.07 -2.68 -13.08
N LEU A 128 -2.53 -3.87 -12.78
CA LEU A 128 -2.93 -4.63 -11.60
C LEU A 128 -2.64 -3.87 -10.29
N LEU A 129 -1.46 -3.27 -10.15
CA LEU A 129 -1.12 -2.46 -8.99
C LEU A 129 -2.03 -1.24 -8.88
N PHE A 130 -2.33 -0.58 -9.99
CA PHE A 130 -3.22 0.56 -10.07
C PHE A 130 -4.64 0.21 -9.64
N VAL A 131 -5.25 -0.83 -10.22
CA VAL A 131 -6.65 -1.17 -9.89
C VAL A 131 -6.83 -1.59 -8.45
N LEU A 132 -5.85 -2.28 -7.86
CA LEU A 132 -5.92 -2.75 -6.47
C LEU A 132 -5.64 -1.64 -5.44
N HIS A 133 -4.76 -0.69 -5.76
CA HIS A 133 -4.24 0.24 -4.74
C HIS A 133 -4.61 1.70 -4.96
N TYR A 134 -5.13 2.10 -6.12
CA TYR A 134 -5.39 3.52 -6.40
C TYR A 134 -6.37 4.16 -5.41
N PHE A 135 -7.55 3.55 -5.22
CA PHE A 135 -8.53 4.05 -4.24
C PHE A 135 -8.04 3.89 -2.81
N VAL A 136 -7.46 2.73 -2.50
CA VAL A 136 -6.95 2.43 -1.16
C VAL A 136 -5.89 3.47 -0.74
N PHE A 137 -4.97 3.82 -1.63
CA PHE A 137 -3.91 4.77 -1.33
C PHE A 137 -4.37 6.21 -1.43
N GLY A 138 -5.03 6.59 -2.53
CA GLY A 138 -5.40 7.98 -2.80
C GLY A 138 -6.59 8.49 -1.98
N PHE A 139 -7.48 7.60 -1.52
CA PHE A 139 -8.77 8.00 -0.94
C PHE A 139 -8.96 7.51 0.49
N VAL A 140 -8.29 6.41 0.89
CA VAL A 140 -8.53 5.75 2.17
C VAL A 140 -7.38 5.91 3.16
N LEU A 141 -6.20 5.40 2.83
CA LEU A 141 -5.12 5.16 3.78
C LEU A 141 -4.23 6.37 4.02
N LEU A 142 -4.63 7.25 4.93
CA LEU A 142 -3.79 8.36 5.39
C LEU A 142 -2.53 7.90 6.13
N ARG A 143 -2.64 6.84 6.92
CA ARG A 143 -1.58 6.39 7.84
C ARG A 143 -0.48 5.58 7.14
N ASN A 144 -0.87 4.58 6.35
CA ASN A 144 0.06 3.56 5.86
C ASN A 144 0.43 3.73 4.38
N GLY A 145 -0.38 4.47 3.61
CA GLY A 145 -0.21 4.65 2.16
C GLY A 145 1.22 5.07 1.78
N PRO A 146 1.75 6.17 2.35
CA PRO A 146 3.10 6.63 2.05
C PRO A 146 4.20 5.59 2.37
N THR A 147 4.01 4.82 3.44
CA THR A 147 4.93 3.72 3.79
C THR A 147 4.95 2.66 2.70
N TYR A 148 3.77 2.23 2.22
CA TYR A 148 3.69 1.23 1.14
C TYR A 148 4.33 1.74 -0.15
N MET A 149 4.14 3.01 -0.50
CA MET A 149 4.77 3.63 -1.67
C MET A 149 6.30 3.68 -1.54
N LEU A 150 6.84 4.02 -0.36
CA LEU A 150 8.29 3.97 -0.12
C LEU A 150 8.85 2.55 -0.26
N PHE A 151 8.13 1.52 0.20
CA PHE A 151 8.55 0.14 -0.03
C PHE A 151 8.48 -0.27 -1.49
N ALA A 152 7.48 0.20 -2.25
CA ALA A 152 7.42 -0.03 -3.68
C ALA A 152 8.64 0.59 -4.40
N LEU A 153 9.01 1.83 -4.06
CA LEU A 153 10.23 2.48 -4.55
C LEU A 153 11.48 1.69 -4.15
N TYR A 154 11.59 1.30 -2.87
CA TYR A 154 12.70 0.52 -2.34
C TYR A 154 12.88 -0.80 -3.08
N PHE A 155 11.82 -1.59 -3.25
CA PHE A 155 11.86 -2.85 -3.99
C PHE A 155 12.25 -2.62 -5.44
N TYR A 156 11.62 -1.65 -6.11
CA TYR A 156 11.95 -1.30 -7.49
C TYR A 156 13.45 -1.03 -7.64
N TYR A 157 14.00 -0.05 -6.91
CA TYR A 157 15.40 0.35 -7.05
C TYR A 157 16.37 -0.76 -6.63
N THR A 158 16.06 -1.46 -5.54
CA THR A 158 16.91 -2.55 -5.02
C THR A 158 17.05 -3.69 -6.02
N PHE A 159 15.96 -4.09 -6.69
CA PHE A 159 16.03 -5.13 -7.70
C PHE A 159 16.82 -4.71 -8.96
N ARG A 160 17.03 -3.41 -9.18
CA ARG A 160 17.91 -2.88 -10.24
C ARG A 160 19.32 -2.55 -9.71
N GLY A 161 19.68 -3.07 -8.53
CA GLY A 161 20.99 -2.86 -7.93
C GLY A 161 21.24 -1.44 -7.39
N LYS A 162 20.23 -0.57 -7.37
CA LYS A 162 20.34 0.81 -6.88
C LYS A 162 20.00 0.88 -5.39
N ARG A 163 20.78 1.64 -4.62
CA ARG A 163 20.51 1.87 -3.19
C ARG A 163 19.35 2.86 -3.04
N PHE A 164 18.43 2.59 -2.12
CA PHE A 164 17.32 3.48 -1.77
C PHE A 164 17.22 3.62 -0.26
N ASN A 165 18.00 4.56 0.31
CA ASN A 165 18.13 4.72 1.76
C ASN A 165 16.95 5.47 2.41
N TRP A 166 16.10 6.13 1.62
CA TRP A 166 14.89 6.80 2.12
C TRP A 166 13.91 5.84 2.81
N ILE A 167 14.07 4.52 2.61
CA ILE A 167 13.28 3.50 3.30
C ILE A 167 13.43 3.55 4.83
N TRP A 168 14.55 4.06 5.35
CA TRP A 168 14.81 4.19 6.79
C TRP A 168 13.87 5.17 7.50
N ILE A 169 13.13 6.00 6.77
CA ILE A 169 12.14 6.90 7.35
C ILE A 169 10.82 6.16 7.65
N THR A 170 10.59 4.99 7.05
CA THR A 170 9.31 4.25 7.20
C THR A 170 8.91 3.90 8.63
N PRO A 171 9.81 3.60 9.59
CA PRO A 171 9.43 3.41 11.00
C PRO A 171 8.80 4.65 11.63
N PHE A 172 9.21 5.85 11.20
CA PHE A 172 8.63 7.13 11.62
C PHE A 172 7.35 7.49 10.84
N MET A 173 6.96 6.69 9.86
CA MET A 173 5.65 6.80 9.23
C MET A 173 4.68 5.80 9.81
N HIS A 174 5.12 4.55 9.92
CA HIS A 174 4.31 3.46 10.44
C HIS A 174 5.20 2.40 11.11
N ILE A 175 5.05 2.20 12.41
CA ILE A 175 5.94 1.30 13.18
C ILE A 175 5.93 -0.16 12.67
N SER A 176 4.82 -0.67 12.12
CA SER A 176 4.81 -2.05 11.57
C SER A 176 5.69 -2.22 10.34
N SER A 177 6.16 -1.13 9.72
CA SER A 177 7.14 -1.19 8.63
C SER A 177 8.46 -1.82 9.05
N CYS A 178 8.82 -1.75 10.33
CA CYS A 178 10.03 -2.37 10.88
C CYS A 178 10.13 -3.86 10.53
N ILE A 179 8.99 -4.56 10.48
CA ILE A 179 8.93 -5.98 10.14
C ILE A 179 9.42 -6.21 8.70
N ILE A 180 9.02 -5.36 7.76
CA ILE A 180 9.43 -5.48 6.34
C ILE A 180 10.81 -4.87 6.12
N LEU A 181 11.23 -3.92 6.95
CA LEU A 181 12.55 -3.28 6.87
C LEU A 181 13.70 -4.28 7.02
N ILE A 182 13.46 -5.47 7.60
CA ILE A 182 14.45 -6.56 7.60
C ILE A 182 14.96 -6.89 6.18
N THR A 183 14.11 -6.73 5.16
CA THR A 183 14.47 -6.93 3.74
C THR A 183 15.61 -6.02 3.27
N TYR A 184 15.87 -4.90 3.97
CA TYR A 184 17.03 -4.05 3.73
C TYR A 184 18.35 -4.85 3.76
N PHE A 185 18.44 -5.84 4.65
CA PHE A 185 19.62 -6.68 4.85
C PHE A 185 19.69 -7.88 3.89
N HIS A 186 18.89 -7.93 2.81
CA HIS A 186 18.82 -9.06 1.88
C HIS A 186 20.17 -9.54 1.29
N LYS A 187 21.19 -8.68 1.27
CA LYS A 187 22.54 -9.05 0.78
C LYS A 187 23.44 -9.70 1.83
N TRP A 188 23.00 -9.78 3.09
CA TRP A 188 23.82 -10.33 4.15
C TRP A 188 23.94 -11.86 4.00
N ARG A 189 25.17 -12.39 4.06
CA ARG A 189 25.44 -13.83 3.90
C ARG A 189 24.60 -14.72 4.82
N ASN A 190 24.34 -14.26 6.03
CA ASN A 190 23.57 -15.00 7.04
C ASN A 190 22.09 -14.56 7.12
N TYR A 191 21.57 -13.87 6.09
CA TYR A 191 20.23 -13.29 6.09
C TYR A 191 19.14 -14.27 6.52
N PHE A 192 19.06 -15.45 5.87
CA PHE A 192 18.02 -16.43 6.21
C PHE A 192 18.19 -17.05 7.60
N LYS A 193 19.43 -17.25 8.06
CA LYS A 193 19.70 -17.71 9.43
C LYS A 193 19.18 -16.69 10.45
N MET A 194 19.42 -15.41 10.19
CA MET A 194 18.98 -14.32 11.05
C MET A 194 17.48 -14.09 10.98
N LEU A 195 16.86 -14.27 9.81
CA LEU A 195 15.41 -14.24 9.65
C LEU A 195 14.75 -15.34 10.50
N LEU A 196 15.32 -16.55 10.52
CA LEU A 196 14.82 -17.68 11.32
C LEU A 196 14.98 -17.45 12.83
N VAL A 197 16.09 -16.82 13.25
CA VAL A 197 16.35 -16.48 14.66
C VAL A 197 15.57 -15.25 15.13
N SER A 198 15.13 -14.38 14.21
CA SER A 198 14.48 -13.10 14.54
C SER A 198 13.24 -13.22 15.44
N PRO A 199 12.35 -14.22 15.34
CA PRO A 199 11.20 -14.33 16.24
C PRO A 199 11.63 -14.55 17.69
N VAL A 200 12.67 -15.34 17.94
CA VAL A 200 13.21 -15.59 19.28
C VAL A 200 13.78 -14.30 19.85
N VAL A 201 14.55 -13.55 19.05
CA VAL A 201 15.10 -12.25 19.45
C VAL A 201 13.99 -11.25 19.76
N ILE A 202 12.94 -11.19 18.94
CA ILE A 202 11.79 -10.31 19.15
C ILE A 202 11.05 -10.68 20.44
N ILE A 203 10.85 -11.97 20.72
CA ILE A 203 10.19 -12.43 21.95
C ILE A 203 11.02 -12.06 23.18
N VAL A 204 12.32 -12.35 23.18
CA VAL A 204 13.22 -11.98 24.30
C VAL A 204 13.25 -10.47 24.50
N PHE A 205 13.38 -9.71 23.42
CA PHE A 205 13.34 -8.25 23.46
C PHE A 205 12.01 -7.72 24.01
N TYR A 206 10.89 -8.29 23.59
CA TYR A 206 9.57 -7.94 24.12
C TYR A 206 9.45 -8.23 25.62
N LEU A 207 9.93 -9.38 26.09
CA LEU A 207 9.91 -9.73 27.52
C LEU A 207 10.71 -8.73 28.36
N VAL A 208 11.89 -8.32 27.87
CA VAL A 208 12.73 -7.31 28.52
C VAL A 208 12.04 -5.95 28.48
N ILE A 209 11.51 -5.53 27.33
CA ILE A 209 10.97 -4.19 27.15
C ILE A 209 9.61 -3.97 27.82
N LYS A 210 8.78 -5.01 27.88
CA LYS A 210 7.42 -4.90 28.45
C LYS A 210 7.44 -4.35 29.87
N THR A 211 8.45 -4.71 30.66
CA THR A 211 8.62 -4.20 32.03
C THR A 211 8.86 -2.70 32.04
N PHE A 212 9.79 -2.21 31.20
CA PHE A 212 10.12 -0.78 31.08
C PHE A 212 8.97 0.08 30.50
N PHE A 213 8.19 -0.43 29.54
CA PHE A 213 7.11 0.34 28.89
C PHE A 213 5.72 0.13 29.46
N SER A 214 5.56 -0.71 30.48
CA SER A 214 4.28 -0.93 31.18
C SER A 214 3.63 0.37 31.70
N SER A 215 4.43 1.39 32.01
CA SER A 215 4.00 2.71 32.47
C SER A 215 3.59 3.67 31.34
N VAL A 216 3.93 3.37 30.08
CA VAL A 216 3.68 4.25 28.93
C VAL A 216 2.27 3.97 28.37
N THR A 217 1.39 4.97 28.40
CA THR A 217 0.00 4.85 27.92
C THR A 217 -0.09 4.45 26.45
N ALA A 218 0.79 4.96 25.59
CA ALA A 218 0.87 4.57 24.19
C ALA A 218 1.20 3.08 24.00
N PHE A 219 2.02 2.50 24.89
CA PHE A 219 2.35 1.07 24.85
C PHE A 219 1.13 0.21 25.21
N LYS A 220 0.29 0.66 26.16
CA LYS A 220 -0.99 -0.02 26.48
C LYS A 220 -1.94 -0.09 25.28
N SER A 221 -1.96 0.95 24.44
CA SER A 221 -2.76 0.96 23.19
C SER A 221 -2.24 -0.04 22.14
N ILE A 222 -0.92 -0.28 22.09
CA ILE A 222 -0.34 -1.31 21.22
C ILE A 222 -0.71 -2.71 21.75
N LEU A 223 -0.59 -2.93 23.05
CA LEU A 223 -0.95 -4.20 23.68
C LEU A 223 -2.43 -4.53 23.50
N SER A 224 -3.33 -3.55 23.66
CA SER A 224 -4.77 -3.78 23.45
C SER A 224 -5.09 -4.19 22.02
N LYS A 225 -4.38 -3.66 21.00
CA LYS A 225 -4.51 -4.12 19.61
C LYS A 225 -4.05 -5.57 19.44
N VAL A 226 -2.94 -5.96 20.07
CA VAL A 226 -2.46 -7.36 20.05
C VAL A 226 -3.47 -8.28 20.72
N ASP A 227 -4.06 -7.87 21.84
CA ASP A 227 -5.11 -8.62 22.54
C ASP A 227 -6.37 -8.75 21.69
N ILE A 228 -6.79 -7.70 20.98
CA ILE A 228 -7.92 -7.77 20.04
C ILE A 228 -7.64 -8.75 18.91
N TYR A 229 -6.43 -8.74 18.35
CA TYR A 229 -6.07 -9.65 17.25
C TYR A 229 -5.86 -11.10 17.69
N SER A 230 -5.59 -11.35 18.97
CA SER A 230 -5.40 -12.69 19.54
C SER A 230 -6.68 -13.33 20.10
N LYS A 231 -7.70 -12.53 20.42
CA LYS A 231 -9.01 -12.99 20.96
C LYS A 231 -9.91 -13.74 19.96
N GLY A 232 -9.38 -14.16 18.81
CA GLY A 232 -10.07 -15.00 17.84
C GLY A 232 -10.17 -14.37 16.46
N MET A 233 -10.36 -15.23 15.45
CA MET A 233 -10.54 -14.81 14.07
C MET A 233 -11.81 -13.94 13.96
N PRO A 234 -11.70 -12.63 13.66
CA PRO A 234 -12.88 -11.88 13.21
C PRO A 234 -13.48 -12.65 12.03
N SER A 235 -14.82 -12.70 11.94
CA SER A 235 -15.54 -13.41 10.87
C SER A 235 -14.82 -13.22 9.54
N ILE A 236 -14.11 -14.26 9.09
CA ILE A 236 -13.24 -14.14 7.93
C ILE A 236 -14.16 -13.97 6.73
N GLY A 237 -14.22 -12.74 6.20
CA GLY A 237 -14.97 -12.47 4.99
C GLY A 237 -14.43 -13.33 3.85
N TYR A 238 -15.33 -13.95 3.08
CA TYR A 238 -15.01 -14.77 1.91
C TYR A 238 -13.98 -14.10 0.96
N MET A 239 -14.04 -12.76 0.84
CA MET A 239 -13.10 -11.98 0.04
C MET A 239 -11.63 -12.09 0.48
N HIS A 240 -11.35 -12.28 1.79
CA HIS A 240 -9.98 -12.48 2.26
C HIS A 240 -9.39 -13.79 1.72
N PHE A 241 -10.20 -14.86 1.65
CA PHE A 241 -9.77 -16.14 1.06
C PHE A 241 -9.58 -16.02 -0.45
N VAL A 242 -10.52 -15.40 -1.16
CA VAL A 242 -10.38 -15.17 -2.62
C VAL A 242 -9.10 -14.39 -2.92
N PHE A 243 -8.82 -13.34 -2.15
CA PHE A 243 -7.63 -12.53 -2.32
C PHE A 243 -6.34 -13.30 -1.96
N PHE A 244 -6.38 -14.16 -0.95
CA PHE A 244 -5.28 -15.06 -0.62
C PHE A 244 -4.98 -16.05 -1.75
N ILE A 245 -6.01 -16.71 -2.29
CA ILE A 245 -5.87 -17.63 -3.44
C ILE A 245 -5.29 -16.88 -4.65
N PHE A 246 -5.76 -15.66 -4.91
CA PHE A 246 -5.22 -14.81 -5.97
C PHE A 246 -3.72 -14.50 -5.77
N ILE A 247 -3.32 -14.06 -4.58
CA ILE A 247 -1.90 -13.76 -4.30
C ILE A 247 -1.05 -15.03 -4.38
N PHE A 248 -1.54 -16.13 -3.82
CA PHE A 248 -0.85 -17.41 -3.85
C PHE A 248 -0.68 -17.92 -5.28
N SER A 249 -1.69 -17.80 -6.14
CA SER A 249 -1.59 -18.18 -7.55
C SER A 249 -0.56 -17.33 -8.31
N LEU A 250 -0.46 -16.03 -8.02
CA LEU A 250 0.61 -15.19 -8.57
C LEU A 250 2.01 -15.66 -8.12
N VAL A 251 2.17 -16.05 -6.85
CA VAL A 251 3.44 -16.57 -6.33
C VAL A 251 3.80 -17.90 -7.00
N VAL A 252 2.85 -18.84 -7.08
CA VAL A 252 3.03 -20.14 -7.75
C VAL A 252 3.38 -19.94 -9.23
N MET A 253 2.65 -19.09 -9.94
CA MET A 253 2.95 -18.74 -11.33
C MET A 253 4.37 -18.15 -11.45
N GLY A 254 4.77 -17.27 -10.53
CA GLY A 254 6.13 -16.74 -10.45
C GLY A 254 7.18 -17.85 -10.29
N PHE A 255 6.95 -18.83 -9.41
CA PHE A 255 7.85 -19.99 -9.22
C PHE A 255 7.94 -20.87 -10.47
N ILE A 256 6.81 -21.15 -11.13
CA ILE A 256 6.76 -21.94 -12.37
C ILE A 256 7.55 -21.23 -13.47
N MET A 257 7.36 -19.92 -13.64
CA MET A 257 7.96 -19.16 -14.74
C MET A 257 9.43 -18.82 -14.52
N TYR A 258 9.84 -18.49 -13.28
CA TYR A 258 11.14 -17.87 -13.00
C TYR A 258 12.04 -18.67 -12.06
N LYS A 259 11.54 -19.79 -11.52
CA LYS A 259 12.30 -20.78 -10.74
C LYS A 259 13.21 -20.14 -9.68
N SER A 260 14.52 -20.31 -9.80
CA SER A 260 15.52 -19.87 -8.82
C SER A 260 15.49 -18.37 -8.53
N LYS A 261 15.01 -17.53 -9.46
CA LYS A 261 14.89 -16.08 -9.22
C LYS A 261 13.86 -15.72 -8.16
N MET A 262 12.85 -16.56 -7.97
CA MET A 262 11.86 -16.40 -6.91
C MET A 262 12.43 -16.65 -5.52
N LEU A 263 13.61 -17.28 -5.43
CA LEU A 263 14.35 -17.47 -4.18
C LEU A 263 15.11 -16.20 -3.75
N HIS A 264 14.91 -15.07 -4.42
CA HIS A 264 15.49 -13.80 -4.00
C HIS A 264 15.06 -13.47 -2.55
N PRO A 265 15.96 -13.08 -1.64
CA PRO A 265 15.63 -12.99 -0.21
C PRO A 265 14.47 -12.05 0.11
N ILE A 266 14.33 -10.94 -0.61
CA ILE A 266 13.18 -10.03 -0.47
C ILE A 266 11.85 -10.74 -0.77
N LEU A 267 11.77 -11.48 -1.88
CA LEU A 267 10.55 -12.19 -2.30
C LEU A 267 10.19 -13.29 -1.29
N VAL A 268 11.18 -14.10 -0.90
CA VAL A 268 10.96 -15.16 0.10
C VAL A 268 10.47 -14.57 1.43
N THR A 269 11.05 -13.45 1.86
CA THR A 269 10.66 -12.80 3.11
C THR A 269 9.26 -12.24 3.05
N THR A 270 8.87 -11.54 1.98
CA THR A 270 7.52 -10.99 1.85
C THR A 270 6.47 -12.09 1.71
N VAL A 271 6.76 -13.19 1.01
CA VAL A 271 5.89 -14.37 0.94
C VAL A 271 5.73 -15.02 2.32
N LEU A 272 6.82 -15.24 3.04
CA LEU A 272 6.81 -15.86 4.37
C LEU A 272 6.03 -15.00 5.37
N LEU A 273 6.28 -13.69 5.41
CA LEU A 273 5.58 -12.77 6.29
C LEU A 273 4.09 -12.69 5.96
N TYR A 274 3.72 -12.66 4.69
CA TYR A 274 2.32 -12.69 4.25
C TYR A 274 1.62 -13.99 4.66
N GLY A 275 2.27 -15.14 4.41
CA GLY A 275 1.74 -16.46 4.79
C GLY A 275 1.52 -16.61 6.29
N ILE A 276 2.53 -16.29 7.10
CA ILE A 276 2.40 -16.28 8.58
C ILE A 276 1.27 -15.34 9.00
N SER A 277 1.24 -14.12 8.45
CA SER A 277 0.19 -13.15 8.78
C SER A 277 -1.19 -13.69 8.47
N PHE A 278 -1.38 -14.48 7.39
CA PHE A 278 -2.69 -15.00 7.02
C PHE A 278 -3.19 -16.05 8.00
N PHE A 279 -2.30 -16.96 8.43
CA PHE A 279 -2.65 -17.98 9.43
C PHE A 279 -2.84 -17.41 10.83
N VAL A 280 -2.18 -16.30 11.17
CA VAL A 280 -2.41 -15.58 12.43
C VAL A 280 -3.72 -14.78 12.37
N ASN A 281 -3.87 -13.91 11.36
CA ASN A 281 -5.05 -13.07 11.18
C ASN A 281 -5.17 -12.59 9.71
N PRO A 282 -6.18 -13.02 8.95
CA PRO A 282 -6.34 -12.63 7.55
C PRO A 282 -6.43 -11.12 7.29
N ILE A 283 -6.90 -10.32 8.26
CA ILE A 283 -6.91 -8.85 8.15
C ILE A 283 -5.49 -8.30 8.16
N VAL A 284 -4.62 -8.86 9.02
CA VAL A 284 -3.20 -8.50 9.07
C VAL A 284 -2.53 -8.86 7.76
N ALA A 285 -2.80 -10.05 7.21
CA ALA A 285 -2.29 -10.44 5.89
C ALA A 285 -2.74 -9.49 4.78
N HIS A 286 -4.02 -9.10 4.77
CA HIS A 286 -4.53 -8.13 3.82
C HIS A 286 -3.77 -6.79 3.90
N ARG A 287 -3.40 -6.34 5.10
CA ARG A 287 -2.56 -5.14 5.29
C ARG A 287 -1.10 -5.35 4.84
N PHE A 288 -0.57 -6.58 4.92
CA PHE A 288 0.75 -6.92 4.41
C PHE A 288 0.80 -7.13 2.89
N SER A 289 -0.35 -7.38 2.27
CA SER A 289 -0.45 -7.70 0.84
C SER A 289 0.20 -6.67 -0.10
N PRO A 290 0.18 -5.34 0.14
CA PRO A 290 0.84 -4.40 -0.76
C PRO A 290 2.35 -4.65 -0.84
N TYR A 291 3.01 -5.02 0.27
CA TYR A 291 4.44 -5.32 0.26
C TYR A 291 4.75 -6.53 -0.62
N LEU A 292 3.97 -7.61 -0.48
CA LEU A 292 4.13 -8.80 -1.30
C LEU A 292 3.86 -8.49 -2.77
N LEU A 293 2.74 -7.85 -3.10
CA LEU A 293 2.39 -7.50 -4.46
C LEU A 293 3.42 -6.57 -5.11
N PHE A 294 3.92 -5.55 -4.40
CA PHE A 294 5.01 -4.71 -4.92
C PHE A 294 6.30 -5.50 -5.11
N SER A 295 6.70 -6.32 -4.15
CA SER A 295 7.92 -7.13 -4.28
C SER A 295 7.83 -8.07 -5.49
N LEU A 296 6.69 -8.72 -5.70
CA LEU A 296 6.46 -9.69 -6.77
C LEU A 296 6.34 -9.01 -8.13
N LEU A 297 5.48 -7.99 -8.24
CA LEU A 297 5.13 -7.37 -9.53
C LEU A 297 6.21 -6.39 -10.00
N LEU A 298 6.95 -5.76 -9.09
CA LEU A 298 8.06 -4.88 -9.47
C LEU A 298 9.35 -5.65 -9.73
N PHE A 299 9.45 -6.94 -9.41
CA PHE A 299 10.65 -7.71 -9.70
C PHE A 299 10.96 -7.74 -11.20
N PRO A 300 12.20 -7.42 -11.62
CA PRO A 300 12.62 -7.41 -13.01
C PRO A 300 12.86 -8.86 -13.45
N PHE A 301 11.77 -9.57 -13.69
CA PHE A 301 11.87 -10.83 -14.37
C PHE A 301 12.30 -10.57 -15.82
N GLU A 302 13.28 -11.33 -16.31
CA GLU A 302 13.71 -11.25 -17.72
C GLU A 302 12.52 -11.33 -18.66
N LYS A 303 12.65 -10.70 -19.85
CA LYS A 303 11.65 -10.76 -20.92
C LYS A 303 11.18 -12.20 -21.04
N ILE A 304 9.90 -12.40 -20.71
CA ILE A 304 9.29 -13.72 -20.75
C ILE A 304 9.56 -14.31 -22.13
N ARG A 305 9.93 -15.59 -22.16
CA ARG A 305 10.32 -16.36 -23.35
C ARG A 305 9.28 -16.25 -24.50
N ASN A 306 8.04 -15.87 -24.18
CA ASN A 306 6.95 -15.67 -25.12
C ASN A 306 6.46 -14.21 -25.15
N VAL A 307 7.03 -13.42 -26.07
CA VAL A 307 6.66 -12.00 -26.31
C VAL A 307 5.18 -11.85 -26.68
N LYS A 308 4.59 -12.82 -27.40
CA LYS A 308 3.18 -12.75 -27.83
C LYS A 308 2.21 -12.81 -26.65
N ILE A 309 2.45 -13.71 -25.69
CA ILE A 309 1.63 -13.81 -24.46
C ILE A 309 1.70 -12.49 -23.67
N MET A 310 2.89 -11.88 -23.59
CA MET A 310 3.06 -10.62 -22.88
C MET A 310 2.33 -9.45 -23.52
N LEU A 311 2.39 -9.35 -24.85
CA LEU A 311 1.60 -8.37 -25.59
C LEU A 311 0.09 -8.59 -25.38
N LEU A 312 -0.36 -9.84 -25.38
CA LEU A 312 -1.76 -10.19 -25.11
C LEU A 312 -2.16 -9.77 -23.69
N MET A 313 -1.40 -10.14 -22.65
CA MET A 313 -1.67 -9.74 -21.26
C MET A 313 -1.70 -8.22 -21.09
N ASN A 314 -0.77 -7.50 -21.72
CA ASN A 314 -0.71 -6.05 -21.69
C ASN A 314 -1.98 -5.42 -22.30
N ARG A 315 -2.50 -5.96 -23.42
CA ARG A 315 -3.77 -5.51 -24.03
C ARG A 315 -5.00 -5.90 -23.22
N LEU A 316 -5.04 -7.13 -22.71
CA LEU A 316 -6.15 -7.65 -21.92
C LEU A 316 -6.26 -7.00 -20.53
N SER A 317 -5.23 -6.27 -20.09
CA SER A 317 -5.28 -5.53 -18.82
C SER A 317 -6.38 -4.45 -18.76
N ILE A 318 -6.97 -4.07 -19.91
CA ILE A 318 -8.19 -3.25 -19.96
C ILE A 318 -9.38 -3.94 -19.26
N LEU A 319 -9.40 -5.27 -19.22
CA LEU A 319 -10.42 -6.07 -18.54
C LEU A 319 -10.32 -5.99 -17.01
N PHE A 320 -9.34 -5.27 -16.45
CA PHE A 320 -9.28 -4.97 -15.02
C PHE A 320 -10.22 -3.84 -14.59
N PHE A 321 -10.96 -3.21 -15.52
CA PHE A 321 -11.92 -2.17 -15.17
C PHE A 321 -12.97 -2.58 -14.12
N PRO A 322 -13.57 -3.79 -14.16
CA PRO A 322 -14.50 -4.23 -13.11
C PRO A 322 -13.83 -4.31 -11.73
N ILE A 323 -12.55 -4.68 -11.66
CA ILE A 323 -11.78 -4.72 -10.41
C ILE A 323 -11.54 -3.29 -9.90
N PHE A 324 -11.30 -2.33 -10.80
CA PHE A 324 -11.17 -0.92 -10.46
C PHE A 324 -12.47 -0.37 -9.83
N LEU A 325 -13.62 -0.68 -10.44
CA LEU A 325 -14.94 -0.33 -9.88
C LEU A 325 -15.18 -1.02 -8.53
N TYR A 326 -14.90 -2.32 -8.44
CA TYR A 326 -15.03 -3.06 -7.18
C TYR A 326 -14.17 -2.44 -6.06
N SER A 327 -12.95 -2.02 -6.38
CA SER A 327 -12.04 -1.39 -5.43
C SER A 327 -12.53 -0.02 -4.95
N LEU A 328 -13.25 0.74 -5.79
CA LEU A 328 -13.95 1.96 -5.36
C LEU A 328 -15.00 1.64 -4.29
N PHE A 329 -15.86 0.65 -4.54
CA PHE A 329 -16.93 0.28 -3.62
C PHE A 329 -16.38 -0.29 -2.30
N LEU A 330 -15.27 -1.02 -2.34
CA LEU A 330 -14.63 -1.54 -1.12
C LEU A 330 -13.96 -0.43 -0.30
N ALA A 331 -13.49 0.64 -0.95
CA ALA A 331 -12.87 1.79 -0.30
C ALA A 331 -13.86 2.75 0.39
N HIS A 332 -15.14 2.70 0.01
CA HIS A 332 -16.16 3.63 0.49
C HIS A 332 -17.34 2.88 1.13
N LYS A 333 -18.16 3.58 1.92
CA LYS A 333 -19.32 2.99 2.58
C LYS A 333 -20.37 2.57 1.55
N ALA A 334 -21.16 1.55 1.87
CA ALA A 334 -22.25 1.05 1.02
C ALA A 334 -23.24 2.14 0.59
N ARG A 335 -23.44 3.17 1.43
CA ARG A 335 -24.23 4.38 1.12
C ARG A 335 -23.72 5.18 -0.08
N LEU A 336 -22.55 4.86 -0.64
CA LEU A 336 -22.08 5.42 -1.91
C LEU A 336 -23.02 5.06 -3.07
N LEU A 337 -23.73 3.92 -2.97
CA LEU A 337 -24.85 3.63 -3.87
C LEU A 337 -25.96 4.65 -3.62
N ASP A 338 -26.59 4.68 -2.45
CA ASP A 338 -27.71 5.59 -2.14
C ASP A 338 -27.45 7.09 -2.39
N TYR A 339 -26.19 7.54 -2.33
CA TYR A 339 -25.83 8.95 -2.56
C TYR A 339 -25.66 9.31 -4.04
N TYR A 340 -25.41 8.33 -4.91
CA TYR A 340 -25.07 8.55 -6.32
C TYR A 340 -25.84 7.67 -7.32
N PHE A 341 -26.58 6.68 -6.83
CA PHE A 341 -27.49 5.74 -7.50
C PHE A 341 -28.84 5.81 -6.77
#